data_AF-A0A2M8Y3R2-F1
#
_entry.id   AF-A0A2M8Y3R2-F1
#
_cell.length_a   1.000
_cell.length_b   1.000
_cell.length_c   1.000
_cell.angle_alpha   90.00
_cell.angle_beta   90.00
_cell.angle_gamma   90.00
#
_symmetry.space_group_name_H-M   'P 1'
#
loop_
_entity.id
_entity.type
_entity.pdbx_description
1 polymer ?
#
loop_
_entity_poly.entity_id
_entity_poly.type
_entity_poly.pdbx_seq_one_letter_code
_entity_poly.pdbx_strand_id
1 'polypeptide(L)'
;MKKVLLFIAISISLISCDKKAPEAKEFKTAYVDTAELMKEYTETKDLEAKYKGQAAEKGRQLEAEINRFKQEAASFQSSAQANGQEWAQKKGAELQRREQQLAQAQQGLQMQLQQESGKEMDSLVKGVKKFIKDYGKEKGYDYIYGTGDAASVLYAKDSYDITKEITKLLNEKYKSAEKTEEVKK
;
A
#
# COMPACT_ATOMS: atom_id res chain seq x y z
N MET A 1 -87.25 -49.19 3.75
CA MET A 1 -87.02 -49.24 2.29
C MET A 1 -86.34 -47.95 1.86
N LYS A 2 -85.21 -48.11 1.14
CA LYS A 2 -84.66 -47.23 0.08
C LYS A 2 -84.27 -45.78 0.46
N LYS A 3 -82.94 -45.54 0.55
CA LYS A 3 -82.11 -44.72 -0.39
C LYS A 3 -82.00 -43.26 0.15
N VAL A 4 -80.90 -42.50 0.19
CA VAL A 4 -79.67 -42.28 -0.62
C VAL A 4 -78.69 -41.57 0.36
N LEU A 5 -77.49 -42.08 0.66
CA LEU A 5 -76.19 -41.77 0.02
C LEU A 5 -75.69 -40.30 0.13
N LEU A 6 -74.39 -40.21 0.45
CA LEU A 6 -73.44 -39.11 0.17
C LEU A 6 -73.51 -37.82 1.00
N PHE A 7 -72.61 -37.70 1.98
CA PHE A 7 -71.72 -36.53 2.16
C PHE A 7 -70.44 -36.97 2.88
N ILE A 8 -69.51 -37.53 2.11
CA ILE A 8 -68.09 -37.63 2.47
C ILE A 8 -67.42 -36.34 2.01
N ALA A 9 -66.44 -35.90 2.81
CA ALA A 9 -65.46 -34.85 2.54
C ALA A 9 -65.98 -33.41 2.62
N ILE A 10 -65.63 -32.73 3.72
CA ILE A 10 -64.73 -31.56 3.77
C ILE A 10 -64.42 -31.35 5.25
N SER A 11 -63.53 -32.19 5.77
CA SER A 11 -62.88 -31.97 7.07
C SER A 11 -61.42 -32.28 6.82
N ILE A 12 -60.53 -31.37 7.21
CA ILE A 12 -59.06 -31.41 7.03
C ILE A 12 -58.59 -30.75 5.72
N SER A 13 -58.44 -29.42 5.72
CA SER A 13 -57.40 -28.70 4.92
C SER A 13 -57.21 -27.25 5.41
N LEU A 14 -57.14 -27.03 6.73
CA LEU A 14 -56.65 -25.76 7.30
C LEU A 14 -55.50 -25.97 8.28
N ILE A 15 -54.64 -26.97 8.02
CA ILE A 15 -53.25 -26.90 8.48
C ILE A 15 -52.54 -26.01 7.46
N SER A 16 -52.86 -24.71 7.49
CA SER A 16 -52.00 -23.71 6.87
C SER A 16 -50.64 -23.86 7.52
N CYS A 17 -49.64 -24.15 6.70
CA CYS A 17 -48.25 -24.21 7.11
C CYS A 17 -47.86 -22.93 7.86
N ASP A 18 -47.74 -22.99 9.18
CA ASP A 18 -46.80 -22.18 9.96
C ASP A 18 -45.35 -22.58 9.62
N LYS A 19 -45.02 -22.66 8.32
CA LYS A 19 -43.64 -22.62 7.87
C LYS A 19 -43.27 -21.14 7.95
N LYS A 20 -42.81 -20.73 9.14
CA LYS A 20 -41.96 -19.53 9.26
C LYS A 20 -40.99 -19.58 8.09
N ALA A 21 -41.15 -18.65 7.15
CA ALA A 21 -40.19 -18.52 6.05
C ALA A 21 -38.80 -18.51 6.70
N PRO A 22 -37.82 -19.26 6.15
CA PRO A 22 -36.46 -19.19 6.70
C PRO A 22 -36.07 -17.72 6.72
N GLU A 23 -35.82 -17.18 7.92
CA GLU A 23 -35.34 -15.82 8.08
C GLU A 23 -34.13 -15.67 7.17
N ALA A 24 -34.22 -14.77 6.19
CA ALA A 24 -33.12 -14.50 5.30
C ALA A 24 -31.96 -14.03 6.18
N LYS A 25 -30.88 -14.83 6.23
CA LYS A 25 -29.70 -14.48 6.99
C LYS A 25 -29.09 -13.23 6.37
N GLU A 26 -29.36 -12.07 6.96
CA GLU A 26 -28.76 -10.81 6.54
C GLU A 26 -27.28 -10.83 6.91
N PHE A 27 -26.41 -10.78 5.90
CA PHE A 27 -24.97 -10.66 6.10
C PHE A 27 -24.62 -9.22 6.45
N LYS A 28 -23.87 -9.03 7.54
CA LYS A 28 -23.32 -7.72 7.87
C LYS A 28 -22.11 -7.47 6.98
N THR A 29 -22.23 -6.51 6.06
CA THR A 29 -21.18 -6.20 5.07
C THR A 29 -20.81 -4.72 5.08
N ALA A 30 -19.59 -4.42 4.66
CA ALA A 30 -19.08 -3.07 4.47
C ALA A 30 -18.04 -3.05 3.33
N TYR A 31 -17.64 -1.87 2.89
CA TYR A 31 -16.51 -1.69 2.00
C TYR A 31 -15.53 -0.62 2.51
N VAL A 32 -14.29 -0.72 2.06
CA VAL A 32 -13.20 0.22 2.32
C VAL A 32 -12.58 0.59 0.99
N ASP A 33 -12.58 1.87 0.65
CA ASP A 33 -11.74 2.41 -0.41
C ASP A 33 -10.28 2.40 0.05
N THR A 34 -9.55 1.40 -0.42
CA THR A 34 -8.16 1.17 -0.08
C THR A 34 -7.23 2.23 -0.68
N ALA A 35 -7.60 2.85 -1.80
CA ALA A 35 -6.80 3.94 -2.39
C ALA A 35 -6.97 5.22 -1.57
N GLU A 36 -8.20 5.60 -1.23
CA GLU A 36 -8.47 6.76 -0.36
C GLU A 36 -7.89 6.55 1.05
N LEU A 37 -8.08 5.37 1.65
CA LEU A 37 -7.50 5.03 2.95
C LEU A 37 -5.99 5.22 2.93
N MET A 38 -5.28 4.62 1.97
CA MET A 38 -3.83 4.70 1.90
C MET A 38 -3.35 6.14 1.70
N LYS A 39 -4.06 6.91 0.86
CA LYS A 39 -3.79 8.34 0.65
C LYS A 39 -3.96 9.17 1.91
N GLU A 40 -4.95 8.87 2.75
CA GLU A 40 -5.25 9.65 3.96
C GLU A 40 -4.60 9.09 5.24
N TYR A 41 -4.00 7.92 5.17
CA TYR A 41 -3.29 7.30 6.28
C TYR A 41 -1.93 7.99 6.54
N THR A 42 -1.70 8.40 7.79
CA THR A 42 -0.55 9.21 8.20
C THR A 42 0.76 8.45 8.03
N GLU A 43 0.81 7.17 8.43
CA GLU A 43 2.00 6.33 8.26
C GLU A 43 2.40 6.20 6.77
N THR A 44 1.44 6.20 5.84
CA THR A 44 1.75 6.22 4.40
C THR A 44 2.46 7.52 4.02
N LYS A 45 1.92 8.66 4.44
CA LYS A 45 2.48 9.99 4.16
C LYS A 45 3.89 10.14 4.75
N ASP A 46 4.11 9.66 5.97
CA ASP A 46 5.41 9.71 6.64
C ASP A 46 6.43 8.79 5.98
N LEU A 47 5.98 7.61 5.53
CA LEU A 47 6.82 6.69 4.76
C LEU A 47 7.26 7.28 3.43
N GLU A 48 6.33 7.90 2.69
CA GLU A 48 6.63 8.61 1.45
C GLU A 48 7.60 9.78 1.69
N ALA A 49 7.37 10.57 2.74
CA ALA A 49 8.23 11.68 3.11
C ALA A 49 9.66 11.20 3.47
N LYS A 50 9.78 10.11 4.23
CA LYS A 50 11.05 9.47 4.58
C LYS A 50 11.84 9.09 3.33
N TYR A 51 11.23 8.37 2.39
CA TYR A 51 11.94 7.91 1.19
C TYR A 51 12.22 9.03 0.20
N LYS A 52 11.35 10.03 0.10
CA LYS A 52 11.63 11.27 -0.66
C LYS A 52 12.84 12.01 -0.08
N GLY A 53 12.94 12.11 1.24
CA GLY A 53 14.09 12.70 1.94
C GLY A 53 15.38 11.91 1.70
N GLN A 54 15.33 10.59 1.81
CA GLN A 54 16.48 9.73 1.52
C GLN A 54 16.94 9.81 0.06
N ALA A 55 16.00 9.85 -0.89
CA ALA A 55 16.31 10.02 -2.30
C ALA A 55 16.98 11.37 -2.58
N ALA A 56 16.46 12.46 -2.00
CA ALA A 56 17.05 13.78 -2.13
C ALA A 56 18.46 13.85 -1.53
N GLU A 57 18.67 13.27 -0.35
CA GLU A 57 19.98 13.28 0.32
C GLU A 57 21.02 12.47 -0.46
N LYS A 58 20.74 11.18 -0.72
CA LYS A 58 21.67 10.31 -1.45
C LYS A 58 21.89 10.80 -2.88
N GLY A 59 20.86 11.35 -3.51
CA GLY A 59 20.93 11.96 -4.84
C GLY A 59 21.87 13.16 -4.89
N ARG A 60 21.78 14.09 -3.93
CA ARG A 60 22.70 15.24 -3.84
C ARG A 60 24.15 14.82 -3.67
N GLN A 61 24.41 13.79 -2.86
CA GLN A 61 25.77 13.28 -2.66
C GLN A 61 26.35 12.72 -3.97
N LEU A 62 25.57 11.91 -4.70
CA LEU A 62 25.99 11.36 -5.97
C LEU A 62 26.15 12.45 -7.04
N GLU A 63 25.25 13.44 -7.08
CA GLU A 63 25.34 14.57 -8.01
C GLU A 63 26.59 15.41 -7.78
N ALA A 64 27.00 15.61 -6.52
CA ALA A 64 28.25 16.28 -6.20
C ALA A 64 29.47 15.53 -6.77
N GLU A 65 29.50 14.19 -6.67
CA GLU A 65 30.56 13.36 -7.25
C GLU A 65 30.56 13.39 -8.79
N ILE A 66 29.38 13.37 -9.41
CA ILE A 66 29.24 13.53 -10.86
C ILE A 66 29.76 14.90 -11.31
N ASN A 67 29.46 15.97 -10.57
CA ASN A 67 29.92 17.31 -10.89
C ASN A 67 31.45 17.44 -10.73
N ARG A 68 32.04 16.84 -9.70
CA ARG A 68 33.50 16.74 -9.54
C ARG A 68 34.13 16.01 -10.73
N PHE A 69 33.58 14.87 -11.10
CA PHE A 69 34.03 14.11 -12.27
C PHE A 69 33.97 14.93 -13.56
N LYS A 70 32.87 15.66 -13.81
CA LYS A 70 32.74 16.54 -14.99
C LYS A 70 33.80 17.62 -15.03
N GLN A 71 34.13 18.22 -13.89
CA GLN A 71 35.20 19.23 -13.80
C GLN A 71 36.57 18.62 -14.07
N GLU A 72 36.87 17.45 -13.48
CA GLU A 72 38.12 16.73 -13.73
C GLU A 72 38.26 16.36 -15.21
N ALA A 73 37.21 15.80 -15.82
CA ALA A 73 37.18 15.44 -17.23
C ALA A 73 37.35 16.65 -18.15
N ALA A 74 36.72 17.79 -17.84
CA ALA A 74 36.90 19.03 -18.60
C ALA A 74 38.34 19.55 -18.55
N SER A 75 39.02 19.39 -17.41
CA SER A 75 40.43 19.79 -17.23
C SER A 75 41.45 18.80 -17.80
N PHE A 76 41.00 17.63 -18.27
CA PHE A 76 41.89 16.53 -18.66
C PHE A 76 42.80 16.91 -19.82
N GLN A 77 42.28 17.56 -20.87
CA GLN A 77 43.06 17.88 -22.07
C GLN A 77 44.21 18.85 -21.76
N SER A 78 43.95 19.94 -21.04
CA SER A 78 44.99 20.90 -20.65
C SER A 78 46.01 20.28 -19.70
N SER A 79 45.55 19.43 -18.77
CA SER A 79 46.43 18.74 -17.83
C SER A 79 47.31 17.69 -18.54
N ALA A 80 46.79 17.01 -19.55
CA ALA A 80 47.53 16.05 -20.36
C ALA A 80 48.66 16.72 -21.16
N GLN A 81 48.41 17.91 -21.71
CA GLN A 81 49.43 18.71 -22.39
C GLN A 81 50.57 19.13 -21.45
N ALA A 82 50.24 19.49 -20.20
CA ALA A 82 51.22 19.93 -19.21
C ALA A 82 52.04 18.78 -18.57
N ASN A 83 51.43 17.61 -18.37
CA ASN A 83 52.03 16.49 -17.63
C ASN A 83 52.58 15.36 -18.51
N GLY A 84 52.32 15.40 -19.83
CA GLY A 84 52.83 14.42 -20.78
C GLY A 84 52.01 13.13 -20.91
N GLN A 85 52.47 12.26 -21.81
CA GLN A 85 51.70 11.10 -22.29
C GLN A 85 51.45 10.02 -21.22
N GLU A 86 52.44 9.72 -20.38
CA GLU A 86 52.28 8.68 -19.35
C GLU A 86 51.22 9.06 -18.31
N TRP A 87 51.24 10.32 -17.87
CA TRP A 87 50.21 10.87 -16.98
C TRP A 87 48.83 10.80 -17.64
N ALA A 88 48.74 11.20 -18.92
CA ALA A 88 47.48 11.20 -19.67
C ALA A 88 46.88 9.80 -19.79
N GLN A 89 47.70 8.78 -20.04
CA GLN A 89 47.25 7.39 -20.10
C GLN A 89 46.70 6.90 -18.75
N LYS A 90 47.42 7.16 -17.65
CA LYS A 90 46.99 6.77 -16.30
C LYS A 90 45.69 7.46 -15.90
N LYS A 91 45.62 8.79 -16.05
CA LYS A 91 44.45 9.58 -15.67
C LYS A 91 43.24 9.29 -16.57
N GLY A 92 43.46 9.02 -17.86
CA GLY A 92 42.39 8.61 -18.78
C GLY A 92 41.74 7.29 -18.35
N ALA A 93 42.54 6.29 -17.99
CA ALA A 93 42.03 5.01 -17.47
C ALA A 93 41.27 5.18 -16.15
N GLU A 94 41.76 6.05 -15.25
CA GLU A 94 41.08 6.40 -13.99
C GLU A 94 39.72 7.05 -14.25
N LEU A 95 39.66 8.05 -15.14
CA LEU A 95 38.42 8.75 -15.49
C LEU A 95 37.39 7.79 -16.10
N GLN A 96 37.81 6.92 -17.02
CA GLN A 96 36.93 5.91 -17.61
C GLN A 96 36.37 4.94 -16.56
N ARG A 97 37.21 4.47 -15.63
CA ARG A 97 36.76 3.62 -14.52
C ARG A 97 35.79 4.37 -13.61
N ARG A 98 36.08 5.64 -13.28
CA ARG A 98 35.22 6.47 -12.43
C ARG A 98 33.87 6.74 -13.08
N GLU A 99 33.83 6.98 -14.38
CA GLU A 99 32.59 7.12 -15.15
C GLU A 99 31.70 5.87 -15.02
N GLN A 100 32.27 4.68 -15.22
CA GLN A 100 31.55 3.42 -15.05
C GLN A 100 31.03 3.23 -13.61
N GLN A 101 31.86 3.56 -12.62
CA GLN A 101 31.46 3.47 -11.20
C GLN A 101 30.33 4.43 -10.86
N LEU A 102 30.35 5.66 -11.37
CA LEU A 102 29.27 6.64 -11.16
C LEU A 102 27.97 6.19 -11.81
N ALA A 103 28.03 5.65 -13.03
CA ALA A 103 26.85 5.09 -13.71
C ALA A 103 26.25 3.92 -12.93
N GLN A 104 27.08 2.99 -12.44
CA GLN A 104 26.65 1.88 -11.60
C GLN A 104 26.07 2.36 -10.26
N ALA A 105 26.70 3.35 -9.63
CA ALA A 105 26.21 3.94 -8.38
C ALA A 105 24.84 4.60 -8.56
N GLN A 106 24.62 5.30 -9.68
CA GLN A 106 23.33 5.90 -10.00
C GLN A 106 22.22 4.86 -10.16
N GLN A 107 22.46 3.81 -10.95
CA GLN A 107 21.49 2.73 -11.13
C GLN A 107 21.24 1.97 -9.82
N GLY A 108 22.31 1.68 -9.07
CA GLY A 108 22.25 0.97 -7.79
C GLY A 108 21.45 1.75 -6.75
N LEU A 109 21.66 3.06 -6.65
CA LEU A 109 20.92 3.92 -5.74
C LEU A 109 19.42 3.91 -6.04
N GLN A 110 19.03 4.00 -7.32
CA GLN A 110 17.63 3.97 -7.72
C GLN A 110 16.98 2.63 -7.36
N MET A 111 17.64 1.51 -7.66
CA MET A 111 17.13 0.17 -7.33
C MET A 111 17.02 -0.04 -5.82
N GLN A 112 18.02 0.40 -5.05
CA GLN A 112 18.02 0.29 -3.60
C GLN A 112 16.85 1.07 -2.99
N LEU A 113 16.65 2.33 -3.37
CA LEU A 113 15.55 3.15 -2.87
C LEU A 113 14.18 2.53 -3.20
N GLN A 114 14.02 2.03 -4.43
CA GLN A 114 12.78 1.36 -4.86
C GLN A 114 12.52 0.09 -4.05
N GLN A 115 13.55 -0.73 -3.80
CA GLN A 115 13.44 -1.97 -3.05
C GLN A 115 13.12 -1.71 -1.56
N GLU A 116 13.83 -0.77 -0.95
CA GLU A 116 13.61 -0.39 0.45
C GLU A 116 12.20 0.19 0.64
N SER A 117 11.81 1.16 -0.20
CA SER A 117 10.47 1.77 -0.15
C SER A 117 9.37 0.75 -0.40
N GLY A 118 9.53 -0.13 -1.39
CA GLY A 118 8.58 -1.20 -1.69
C GLY A 118 8.40 -2.16 -0.51
N LYS A 119 9.50 -2.56 0.15
CA LYS A 119 9.43 -3.48 1.29
C LYS A 119 8.67 -2.88 2.48
N GLU A 120 8.93 -1.62 2.81
CA GLU A 120 8.21 -0.96 3.90
C GLU A 120 6.74 -0.71 3.54
N MET A 121 6.45 -0.32 2.29
CA MET A 121 5.08 -0.18 1.79
C MET A 121 4.31 -1.50 1.85
N ASP A 122 4.93 -2.62 1.44
CA ASP A 122 4.33 -3.96 1.55
C ASP A 122 4.01 -4.33 3.00
N SER A 123 4.89 -3.96 3.93
CA SER A 123 4.67 -4.18 5.36
C SER A 123 3.49 -3.37 5.87
N LEU A 124 3.41 -2.10 5.48
CA LEU A 124 2.30 -1.21 5.81
C LEU A 124 0.97 -1.76 5.27
N VAL A 125 0.92 -2.15 4.00
CA VAL A 125 -0.28 -2.77 3.39
C VAL A 125 -0.70 -4.04 4.12
N LYS A 126 0.24 -4.90 4.51
CA LYS A 126 -0.05 -6.09 5.33
C LYS A 126 -0.62 -5.70 6.70
N GLY A 127 -0.08 -4.66 7.32
CA GLY A 127 -0.57 -4.09 8.58
C GLY A 127 -2.01 -3.61 8.48
N VAL A 128 -2.32 -2.82 7.44
CA VAL A 128 -3.68 -2.33 7.15
C VAL A 128 -4.66 -3.48 6.90
N LYS A 129 -4.28 -4.46 6.07
CA LYS A 129 -5.12 -5.65 5.82
C LYS A 129 -5.41 -6.44 7.10
N LYS A 130 -4.39 -6.62 7.95
CA LYS A 130 -4.58 -7.27 9.25
C LYS A 130 -5.52 -6.47 10.14
N PHE A 131 -5.34 -5.15 10.20
CA PHE A 131 -6.20 -4.27 10.98
C PHE A 131 -7.67 -4.37 10.56
N ILE A 132 -7.96 -4.26 9.25
CA ILE A 132 -9.33 -4.39 8.71
C ILE A 132 -9.92 -5.77 9.05
N LYS A 133 -9.13 -6.84 8.92
CA LYS A 133 -9.57 -8.20 9.27
C LYS A 133 -9.94 -8.33 10.75
N ASP A 134 -9.12 -7.78 11.64
CA ASP A 134 -9.36 -7.85 13.08
C ASP A 134 -10.57 -6.99 13.47
N TYR A 135 -10.70 -5.79 12.90
CA TYR A 135 -11.88 -4.93 13.04
C TYR A 135 -13.15 -5.62 12.57
N GLY A 136 -13.11 -6.27 11.39
CA GLY A 136 -14.23 -7.02 10.84
C GLY A 136 -14.74 -8.10 11.79
N LYS A 137 -13.83 -8.89 12.37
CA LYS A 137 -14.16 -9.90 13.37
C LYS A 137 -14.75 -9.30 14.65
N GLU A 138 -14.14 -8.24 15.18
CA GLU A 138 -14.60 -7.59 16.42
C GLU A 138 -16.01 -7.02 16.27
N LYS A 139 -16.30 -6.39 15.12
CA LYS A 139 -17.59 -5.77 14.85
C LYS A 139 -18.63 -6.72 14.24
N GLY A 140 -18.28 -7.99 14.05
CA GLY A 140 -19.18 -9.02 13.53
C GLY A 140 -19.57 -8.85 12.06
N TYR A 141 -18.67 -8.30 11.23
CA TYR A 141 -18.86 -8.29 9.77
C TYR A 141 -18.60 -9.68 9.19
N ASP A 142 -19.50 -10.13 8.32
CA ASP A 142 -19.30 -11.34 7.52
C ASP A 142 -18.32 -11.07 6.37
N TYR A 143 -18.40 -9.87 5.76
CA TYR A 143 -17.51 -9.45 4.68
C TYR A 143 -17.15 -7.97 4.80
N ILE A 144 -15.88 -7.65 4.53
CA ILE A 144 -15.42 -6.29 4.23
C ILE A 144 -14.75 -6.34 2.86
N TYR A 145 -15.29 -5.60 1.90
CA TYR A 145 -14.77 -5.52 0.54
C TYR A 145 -13.77 -4.38 0.43
N GLY A 146 -12.60 -4.63 -0.17
CA GLY A 146 -11.67 -3.56 -0.52
C GLY A 146 -11.97 -3.04 -1.91
N THR A 147 -12.46 -1.81 -2.03
CA THR A 147 -12.58 -1.08 -3.31
C THR A 147 -11.28 -0.31 -3.55
N GLY A 148 -10.78 -0.24 -4.78
CA GLY A 148 -9.46 0.32 -5.08
C GLY A 148 -9.05 -0.01 -6.51
N ASP A 149 -7.75 -0.25 -6.74
CA ASP A 149 -7.14 -0.44 -8.08
C ASP A 149 -7.83 -1.50 -8.97
N ALA A 150 -8.54 -2.46 -8.38
CA ALA A 150 -9.49 -3.30 -9.10
C ALA A 150 -10.91 -3.06 -8.53
N ALA A 151 -11.86 -2.73 -9.42
CA ALA A 151 -13.26 -2.53 -9.05
C ALA A 151 -13.90 -3.85 -8.60
N SER A 152 -13.79 -4.14 -7.30
CA SER A 152 -14.42 -5.27 -6.62
C SER A 152 -15.90 -5.00 -6.30
N VAL A 153 -16.30 -3.73 -6.27
CA VAL A 153 -17.68 -3.26 -6.06
C VAL A 153 -17.98 -2.19 -7.10
N LEU A 154 -18.98 -2.41 -7.95
CA LEU A 154 -19.42 -1.42 -8.94
C LEU A 154 -20.39 -0.39 -8.34
N TYR A 155 -21.15 -0.80 -7.32
CA TYR A 155 -22.08 0.04 -6.58
C TYR A 155 -22.33 -0.55 -5.19
N ALA A 156 -22.28 0.29 -4.17
CA ALA A 156 -22.80 0.03 -2.83
C ALA A 156 -23.41 1.33 -2.29
N LYS A 157 -24.31 1.24 -1.33
CA LYS A 157 -24.79 2.42 -0.62
C LYS A 157 -23.65 3.01 0.21
N ASP A 158 -23.54 4.32 0.27
CA ASP A 158 -22.55 5.04 1.11
C ASP A 158 -22.61 4.62 2.59
N SER A 159 -23.77 4.15 3.07
CA SER A 159 -23.92 3.64 4.43
C SER A 159 -23.08 2.38 4.73
N TYR A 160 -22.57 1.69 3.71
CA TYR A 160 -21.66 0.56 3.85
C TYR A 160 -20.19 0.97 3.79
N ASP A 161 -19.89 2.24 3.52
CA ASP A 161 -18.53 2.77 3.49
C ASP A 161 -18.00 2.96 4.92
N ILE A 162 -16.94 2.24 5.25
CA ILE A 162 -16.24 2.40 6.53
C ILE A 162 -14.84 2.99 6.36
N THR A 163 -14.49 3.49 5.18
CA THR A 163 -13.15 4.03 4.84
C THR A 163 -12.68 5.08 5.83
N LYS A 164 -13.53 6.07 6.13
CA LYS A 164 -13.21 7.16 7.06
C LYS A 164 -13.02 6.66 8.50
N GLU A 165 -13.83 5.69 8.92
CA GLU A 165 -13.73 5.09 10.25
C GLU A 165 -12.41 4.32 10.40
N ILE A 166 -12.10 3.44 9.44
CA ILE A 166 -10.86 2.66 9.45
C ILE A 166 -9.63 3.58 9.39
N THR A 167 -9.65 4.59 8.51
CA THR A 167 -8.56 5.56 8.38
C THR A 167 -8.33 6.31 9.70
N LYS A 168 -9.40 6.74 10.36
CA LYS A 168 -9.32 7.40 11.67
C LYS A 168 -8.68 6.48 12.72
N LEU A 169 -9.16 5.24 12.86
CA LEU A 169 -8.66 4.30 13.85
C LEU A 169 -7.19 3.91 13.61
N LEU A 170 -6.80 3.73 12.35
CA LEU A 170 -5.40 3.49 11.97
C LEU A 170 -4.51 4.67 12.37
N ASN A 171 -4.93 5.89 12.05
CA ASN A 171 -4.22 7.12 12.43
C ASN A 171 -4.10 7.29 13.96
N GLU A 172 -5.15 6.98 14.72
CA GLU A 172 -5.13 7.01 16.18
C GLU A 172 -4.16 5.96 16.76
N LYS A 173 -4.16 4.75 16.19
CA LYS A 173 -3.23 3.67 16.56
C LYS A 173 -1.78 4.06 16.27
N TYR A 174 -1.52 4.66 15.11
CA TYR A 174 -0.18 5.11 14.72
C TYR A 174 0.35 6.21 15.67
N LYS A 175 -0.43 7.27 15.90
CA LYS A 175 -0.08 8.34 16.86
C LYS A 175 0.18 7.84 18.27
N SER A 176 -0.51 6.79 18.70
CA SER A 176 -0.30 6.19 20.02
C SER A 176 1.00 5.39 20.09
N ALA A 177 1.38 4.74 18.99
CA ALA A 177 2.66 4.03 18.88
C ALA A 177 3.84 5.00 18.88
N GLU A 178 3.77 6.11 18.14
CA GLU A 178 4.81 7.15 18.11
C GLU A 178 5.11 7.71 19.50
N LYS A 179 4.07 8.11 20.25
CA LYS A 179 4.21 8.61 21.63
C LYS A 179 4.88 7.61 22.57
N THR A 180 4.66 6.32 22.34
CA THR A 180 5.26 5.26 23.17
C THR A 180 6.73 5.04 22.85
N GLU A 181 7.15 5.30 21.60
CA GLU A 181 8.56 5.24 21.20
C GLU A 181 9.35 6.47 21.63
N GLU A 182 8.75 7.67 21.63
CA GLU A 182 9.39 8.90 22.12
C GLU A 182 9.66 8.87 23.63
N VAL A 183 8.76 8.29 24.43
CA VAL A 183 8.93 8.19 25.89
C VAL A 183 10.00 7.16 26.29
N LYS A 184 10.41 6.27 25.38
CA LYS A 184 11.42 5.23 25.62
C LYS A 184 12.82 5.59 25.12
N LYS A 185 12.98 6.70 24.39
CA LYS A 185 14.27 7.24 23.96
C LYS A 185 14.77 8.29 24.94
#